data_AF-A0A2H6FEH0-F1
#
_entry.id   AF-A0A2H6FEH0-F1
#
_cell.length_a   1.000
_cell.length_b   1.000
_cell.length_c   1.000
_cell.angle_alpha   90.00
_cell.angle_beta   90.00
_cell.angle_gamma   90.00
#
_symmetry.space_group_name_H-M   'P 1'
#
loop_
_entity.id
_entity.type
_entity.pdbx_description
1 polymer ?
#
loop_
_entity_poly.entity_id
_entity_poly.type
_entity_poly.pdbx_seq_one_letter_code
_entity_poly.pdbx_strand_id
1 'polypeptide(L)'
;MTRPLRIQYEGAVYHVTCRGNERRAIFKDDADRKTFLDILRKSLDIHKVRLYSYVLMKNHFHMLVETPLGNLGEYMRHFNISYTGYYNRRHRRVGHLYQGRYKSIIVDRDEYLSELSQYIHLNPVRIRAKKNMPDEEKAEYLKNYRWSSLPGYLISRKQEPFVDYSLVLSEYGGNSTAGRRAYRKRILINIAEGLEVKDKIIGQSILGGDDFIEWIKETFIKGKKDRESPALRQLKQYRTRDEIMGVIEKETGKSFEKIKESKGSQRQIAMDMLYRTGGLKGTEIGELLGVDYSTVSQGRKRLREKMERDRKLRGLVHRIEEKLSF
;
A
#
# COMPACT_ATOMS: atom_id res chain seq x y z
N MET A 1 -4.30 22.45 3.27
CA MET A 1 -4.25 21.18 2.50
C MET A 1 -5.53 20.43 2.78
N THR A 2 -6.29 20.06 1.74
CA THR A 2 -7.58 19.40 1.89
C THR A 2 -7.44 18.05 2.58
N ARG A 3 -8.45 17.70 3.39
CA ARG A 3 -8.41 16.50 4.23
C ARG A 3 -8.54 15.28 3.30
N PRO A 4 -7.54 14.36 3.26
CA PRO A 4 -7.73 13.09 2.57
C PRO A 4 -8.93 12.36 3.18
N LEU A 5 -9.71 11.67 2.35
CA LEU A 5 -10.78 10.81 2.80
C LEU A 5 -10.19 9.76 3.76
N ARG A 6 -10.74 9.66 4.96
CA ARG A 6 -10.34 8.63 5.93
C ARG A 6 -11.52 7.68 6.10
N ILE A 7 -11.46 6.57 5.38
CA ILE A 7 -12.46 5.50 5.48
C ILE A 7 -12.21 4.76 6.79
N GLN A 8 -13.28 4.60 7.58
CA GLN A 8 -13.28 3.91 8.86
C GLN A 8 -14.51 3.02 8.95
N TYR A 9 -14.29 1.77 9.32
CA TYR A 9 -15.31 0.78 9.62
C TYR A 9 -14.74 -0.26 10.60
N GLU A 10 -15.62 -1.02 11.24
CA GLU A 10 -15.25 -2.06 12.20
C GLU A 10 -14.40 -3.16 11.54
N GLY A 11 -13.26 -3.50 12.15
CA GLY A 11 -12.31 -4.45 11.57
C GLY A 11 -11.49 -3.90 10.41
N ALA A 12 -11.52 -2.60 10.10
CA ALA A 12 -10.66 -2.06 9.05
C ALA A 12 -9.16 -2.23 9.37
N VAL A 13 -8.37 -2.63 8.37
CA VAL A 13 -6.91 -2.78 8.45
C VAL A 13 -6.22 -1.63 7.75
N TYR A 14 -5.12 -1.12 8.32
CA TYR A 14 -4.41 0.04 7.81
C TYR A 14 -2.90 -0.09 7.83
N HIS A 15 -2.28 0.38 6.75
CA HIS A 15 -0.89 0.82 6.78
C HIS A 15 -0.82 2.25 7.30
N VAL A 16 -0.26 2.44 8.49
CA VAL A 16 -0.09 3.76 9.10
C VAL A 16 1.36 4.20 9.02
N THR A 17 1.58 5.44 8.59
CA THR A 17 2.91 6.07 8.62
C THR A 17 2.84 7.49 9.17
N CYS A 18 3.86 7.88 9.94
CA CYS A 18 4.03 9.26 10.37
C CYS A 18 5.50 9.66 10.33
N ARG A 19 5.79 10.88 9.89
CA ARG A 19 7.15 11.37 9.63
C ARG A 19 7.42 12.68 10.35
N GLY A 20 8.62 12.81 10.89
CA GLY A 20 9.10 13.97 11.63
C GLY A 20 9.17 15.23 10.78
N ASN A 21 8.84 16.37 11.39
CA ASN A 21 8.85 17.68 10.75
C ASN A 21 10.20 17.93 10.04
N GLU A 22 10.17 18.46 8.82
CA GLU A 22 11.39 18.64 7.99
C GLU A 22 12.24 17.36 7.82
N ARG A 23 11.63 16.17 7.91
CA ARG A 23 12.31 14.87 7.89
C ARG A 23 13.33 14.70 9.02
N ARG A 24 13.23 15.52 10.08
CA ARG A 24 14.07 15.42 11.27
C ARG A 24 13.77 14.15 12.05
N ALA A 25 14.73 13.75 12.88
CA ALA A 25 14.60 12.57 13.73
C ALA A 25 13.39 12.71 14.67
N ILE A 26 12.59 11.65 14.76
CA ILE A 26 11.54 11.50 15.78
C ILE A 26 12.01 10.61 16.94
N PHE A 27 13.18 9.99 16.79
CA PHE A 27 13.92 9.30 17.84
C PHE A 27 15.36 9.79 17.80
N LYS A 28 15.84 10.45 18.86
CA LYS A 28 17.26 10.81 18.98
C LYS A 28 18.10 9.65 19.47
N ASP A 29 17.54 8.85 20.37
CA ASP A 29 18.21 7.76 21.05
C ASP A 29 17.28 6.53 21.22
N ASP A 30 17.79 5.50 21.87
CA ASP A 30 17.03 4.27 22.15
C ASP A 30 16.00 4.46 23.28
N ALA A 31 16.18 5.45 24.16
CA ALA A 31 15.21 5.75 25.21
C ALA A 31 13.92 6.35 24.62
N ASP A 32 14.05 7.17 23.57
CA ASP A 32 12.91 7.66 22.78
C ASP A 32 12.13 6.50 22.16
N ARG A 33 12.83 5.52 21.57
CA ARG A 33 12.19 4.35 20.94
C ARG A 33 11.50 3.44 21.96
N LYS A 34 12.13 3.20 23.12
CA LYS A 34 11.50 2.44 24.22
C LYS A 34 10.23 3.12 24.69
N THR A 35 10.29 4.42 24.98
CA THR A 35 9.11 5.18 25.42
C THR A 35 8.02 5.23 24.35
N PHE A 36 8.39 5.30 23.07
CA PHE A 36 7.44 5.20 21.97
C PHE A 36 6.69 3.86 21.98
N LEU A 37 7.41 2.75 22.16
CA LEU A 37 6.80 1.41 22.25
C LEU A 37 5.91 1.26 23.49
N ASP A 38 6.30 1.84 24.62
CA ASP A 38 5.48 1.84 25.84
C ASP A 38 4.17 2.62 25.65
N ILE A 39 4.24 3.80 25.03
CA ILE A 39 3.06 4.62 24.72
C ILE A 39 2.19 3.93 23.66
N LEU A 40 2.81 3.28 22.67
CA LEU A 40 2.13 2.49 21.65
C LEU A 40 1.33 1.36 22.29
N ARG A 41 1.98 0.53 23.11
CA ARG A 41 1.35 -0.57 23.85
C ARG A 41 0.15 -0.09 24.66
N LYS A 42 0.29 0.98 25.44
CA LYS A 42 -0.81 1.56 26.23
C LYS A 42 -1.95 2.05 25.34
N SER A 43 -1.62 2.71 24.22
CA SER A 43 -2.62 3.25 23.30
C SER A 43 -3.39 2.15 22.56
N LEU A 44 -2.73 1.04 22.20
CA LEU A 44 -3.37 -0.13 21.61
C LEU A 44 -4.43 -0.71 22.55
N ASP A 45 -4.10 -0.86 23.83
CA ASP A 45 -5.02 -1.41 24.83
C ASP A 45 -6.21 -0.47 25.11
N ILE A 46 -5.96 0.84 25.28
CA ILE A 46 -7.02 1.85 25.51
C ILE A 46 -8.04 1.85 24.37
N HIS A 47 -7.56 1.81 23.12
CA HIS A 47 -8.41 1.92 21.94
C HIS A 47 -8.81 0.57 21.34
N LYS A 48 -8.41 -0.55 21.97
CA LYS A 48 -8.67 -1.92 21.48
C LYS A 48 -8.25 -2.13 20.02
N VAL A 49 -7.10 -1.56 19.66
CA VAL A 49 -6.49 -1.68 18.34
C VAL A 49 -5.52 -2.86 18.34
N ARG A 50 -5.56 -3.68 17.29
CA ARG A 50 -4.60 -4.78 17.11
C ARG A 50 -3.44 -4.30 16.25
N LEU A 51 -2.22 -4.66 16.64
CA LEU A 51 -1.00 -4.36 15.89
C LEU A 51 -0.43 -5.65 15.32
N TYR A 52 -0.30 -5.73 13.99
CA TYR A 52 0.28 -6.90 13.33
C TYR A 52 1.77 -6.74 13.09
N SER A 53 2.21 -5.57 12.65
CA SER A 53 3.63 -5.32 12.34
C SER A 53 3.99 -3.85 12.57
N TYR A 54 5.24 -3.59 12.96
CA TYR A 54 5.79 -2.25 13.06
C TYR A 54 7.28 -2.20 12.71
N VAL A 55 7.73 -1.00 12.34
CA VAL A 55 9.15 -0.63 12.25
C VAL A 55 9.34 0.84 12.61
N LEU A 56 10.34 1.13 13.45
CA LEU A 56 10.71 2.48 13.86
C LEU A 56 11.98 2.91 13.13
N MET A 57 11.84 3.81 12.17
CA MET A 57 12.97 4.44 11.48
C MET A 57 13.40 5.71 12.22
N LYS A 58 14.57 6.28 11.92
CA LYS A 58 15.07 7.49 12.60
C LYS A 58 14.08 8.66 12.60
N ASN A 59 13.43 8.92 11.47
CA ASN A 59 12.55 10.08 11.24
C ASN A 59 11.11 9.72 10.89
N HIS A 60 10.73 8.45 10.94
CA HIS A 60 9.36 8.00 10.69
C HIS A 60 9.13 6.61 11.27
N PHE A 61 7.89 6.17 11.31
CA PHE A 61 7.54 4.78 11.63
C PHE A 61 6.52 4.25 10.62
N HIS A 62 6.43 2.93 10.53
CA HIS A 62 5.33 2.23 9.85
C HIS A 62 4.67 1.26 10.82
N MET A 63 3.34 1.16 10.75
CA MET A 63 2.55 0.19 11.50
C MET A 63 1.49 -0.44 10.58
N LEU A 64 1.19 -1.71 10.81
CA LEU A 64 0.04 -2.42 10.26
C LEU A 64 -0.92 -2.68 11.40
N VAL A 65 -2.06 -1.99 11.40
CA VAL A 65 -3.02 -2.01 12.50
C VAL A 65 -4.41 -2.41 12.01
N GLU A 66 -5.15 -3.14 12.82
CA GLU A 66 -6.58 -3.33 12.66
C GLU A 66 -7.31 -2.54 13.74
N THR A 67 -8.41 -1.91 13.36
CA THR A 67 -9.32 -1.24 14.31
C THR A 67 -10.64 -2.00 14.38
N PRO A 68 -10.79 -2.97 15.30
CA PRO A 68 -12.06 -3.68 15.53
C PRO A 68 -13.25 -2.75 15.70
N LEU A 69 -13.05 -1.59 16.33
CA LEU A 69 -14.10 -0.59 16.61
C LEU A 69 -14.15 0.57 15.58
N GLY A 70 -13.41 0.50 14.47
CA GLY A 70 -13.39 1.57 13.46
C GLY A 70 -12.84 2.93 13.95
N ASN A 71 -12.02 2.94 15.00
CA ASN A 71 -11.62 4.13 15.76
C ASN A 71 -10.19 4.64 15.49
N LEU A 72 -9.66 4.41 14.27
CA LEU A 72 -8.27 4.77 13.90
C LEU A 72 -7.93 6.24 14.20
N GLY A 73 -8.86 7.15 13.92
CA GLY A 73 -8.71 8.58 14.15
C GLY A 73 -8.42 8.94 15.60
N GLU A 74 -9.14 8.32 16.53
CA GLU A 74 -9.02 8.56 17.97
C GLU A 74 -7.73 7.97 18.50
N TYR A 75 -7.46 6.70 18.16
CA TYR A 75 -6.23 6.00 18.51
C TYR A 75 -5.00 6.80 18.10
N MET A 76 -4.92 7.19 16.81
CA MET A 76 -3.75 7.92 16.31
C MET A 76 -3.64 9.35 16.85
N ARG A 77 -4.75 9.99 17.22
CA ARG A 77 -4.73 11.29 17.89
C ARG A 77 -4.11 11.16 19.27
N HIS A 78 -4.63 10.25 20.10
CA HIS A 78 -4.13 10.00 21.44
C HIS A 78 -2.65 9.59 21.42
N PHE A 79 -2.30 8.62 20.58
CA PHE A 79 -0.95 8.10 20.46
C PHE A 79 0.07 9.17 20.07
N ASN A 80 -0.19 9.91 18.98
CA ASN A 80 0.76 10.91 18.49
C ASN A 80 0.90 12.11 19.44
N ILE A 81 -0.19 12.55 20.10
CA ILE A 81 -0.14 13.63 21.09
C ILE A 81 0.71 13.20 22.29
N SER A 82 0.47 12.00 22.81
CA SER A 82 1.20 11.46 23.97
C SER A 82 2.70 11.39 23.70
N TYR A 83 3.10 10.82 22.55
CA TYR A 83 4.52 10.74 22.21
C TYR A 83 5.14 12.12 21.92
N THR A 84 4.42 13.01 21.23
CA THR A 84 4.90 14.38 20.96
C THR A 84 5.13 15.14 22.26
N GLY A 85 4.21 15.03 23.23
CA GLY A 85 4.34 15.64 24.54
C GLY A 85 5.56 15.15 25.31
N TYR A 86 5.76 13.83 25.35
CA TYR A 86 6.98 13.23 25.93
C TYR A 86 8.24 13.75 25.24
N TYR A 87 8.31 13.66 23.91
CA TYR A 87 9.49 14.01 23.13
C TYR A 87 9.85 15.49 23.32
N ASN A 88 8.86 16.38 23.24
CA ASN A 88 9.08 17.81 23.43
C ASN A 88 9.58 18.14 24.83
N ARG A 89 9.01 17.52 25.87
CA ARG A 89 9.46 17.69 27.26
C ARG A 89 10.90 17.20 27.45
N ARG A 90 11.21 15.97 27.03
CA ARG A 90 12.55 15.37 27.16
C ARG A 90 13.63 16.17 26.44
N HIS A 91 13.32 16.66 25.24
CA HIS A 91 14.28 17.34 24.37
C HIS A 91 14.21 18.87 24.46
N ARG A 92 13.45 19.43 25.42
CA ARG A 92 13.24 20.88 25.61
C ARG A 92 12.85 21.60 24.31
N ARG A 93 11.93 20.98 23.55
CA ARG A 93 11.43 21.52 22.28
C ARG A 93 10.02 22.07 22.44
N VAL A 94 9.70 23.02 21.57
CA VAL A 94 8.35 23.53 21.36
C VAL A 94 7.91 23.28 19.91
N GLY A 95 6.60 23.25 19.67
CA GLY A 95 6.01 23.07 18.35
C GLY A 95 5.85 21.61 17.90
N HIS A 96 5.64 21.43 16.60
CA HIS A 96 5.28 20.14 16.01
C HIS A 96 6.48 19.19 15.89
N LEU A 97 6.29 17.94 16.36
CA LEU A 97 7.23 16.85 16.12
C LEU A 97 7.11 16.29 14.69
N TYR A 98 5.89 16.15 14.19
CA TYR A 98 5.58 15.56 12.88
C TYR A 98 5.30 16.62 11.81
N GLN A 99 5.46 16.27 10.52
CA GLN A 99 5.18 17.17 9.37
C GLN A 99 3.69 17.52 9.22
N GLY A 100 2.83 16.82 9.95
CA GLY A 100 1.39 16.94 9.86
C GLY A 100 0.72 15.69 10.40
N ARG A 101 -0.46 15.39 9.87
CA ARG A 101 -1.19 14.16 10.25
C ARG A 101 -0.47 12.92 9.72
N TYR A 102 -0.68 11.81 10.41
CA TYR A 102 -0.31 10.49 9.91
C TYR A 102 -1.01 10.21 8.57
N LYS A 103 -0.36 9.42 7.72
CA LYS A 103 -0.96 8.81 6.54
C LYS A 103 -1.52 7.45 6.94
N SER A 104 -2.65 7.09 6.35
CA SER A 104 -3.32 5.80 6.52
C SER A 104 -3.79 5.31 5.17
N ILE A 105 -3.28 4.17 4.72
CA ILE A 105 -3.80 3.43 3.56
C ILE A 105 -4.65 2.30 4.12
N ILE A 106 -5.90 2.19 3.68
CA ILE A 106 -6.75 1.06 4.05
C ILE A 106 -6.33 -0.17 3.26
N VAL A 107 -6.36 -1.33 3.90
CA VAL A 107 -5.77 -2.56 3.39
C VAL A 107 -6.85 -3.62 3.34
N ASP A 108 -6.98 -4.27 2.19
CA ASP A 108 -7.69 -5.54 2.08
C ASP A 108 -6.90 -6.60 2.84
N ARG A 109 -7.52 -7.07 3.93
CA ARG A 109 -6.90 -7.98 4.88
C ARG A 109 -6.56 -9.30 4.22
N ASP A 110 -7.45 -9.84 3.39
CA ASP A 110 -7.35 -11.22 2.95
C ASP A 110 -6.29 -11.37 1.85
N GLU A 111 -6.09 -10.32 1.07
CA GLU A 111 -5.14 -10.33 -0.04
C GLU A 111 -3.76 -9.75 0.33
N TYR A 112 -3.70 -8.69 1.14
CA TYR A 112 -2.48 -7.88 1.29
C TYR A 112 -1.85 -7.87 2.68
N LEU A 113 -2.47 -8.47 3.70
CA LEU A 113 -1.96 -8.38 5.08
C LEU A 113 -0.51 -8.86 5.22
N SER A 114 -0.21 -10.06 4.74
CA SER A 114 1.11 -10.65 4.88
C SER A 114 2.16 -10.02 3.95
N GLU A 115 1.77 -9.64 2.73
CA GLU A 115 2.65 -8.91 1.82
C GLU A 115 3.07 -7.57 2.45
N LEU A 116 2.10 -6.83 3.01
CA LEU A 116 2.36 -5.55 3.64
C LEU A 116 3.17 -5.69 4.93
N SER A 117 2.93 -6.74 5.72
CA SER A 117 3.76 -7.06 6.90
C SER A 117 5.24 -7.17 6.52
N GLN A 118 5.55 -7.87 5.43
CA GLN A 118 6.92 -8.00 4.93
C GLN A 118 7.46 -6.70 4.40
N TYR A 119 6.67 -5.96 3.62
CA TYR A 119 7.05 -4.63 3.15
C TYR A 119 7.46 -3.71 4.29
N ILE A 120 6.70 -3.71 5.40
CA ILE A 120 7.01 -2.95 6.61
C ILE A 120 8.38 -3.36 7.14
N HIS A 121 8.62 -4.65 7.35
CA HIS A 121 9.88 -5.15 7.90
C HIS A 121 11.10 -4.90 7.00
N LEU A 122 10.93 -4.75 5.69
CA LEU A 122 12.03 -4.45 4.76
C LEU A 122 12.44 -2.97 4.73
N ASN A 123 11.66 -2.05 5.33
CA ASN A 123 11.98 -0.61 5.30
C ASN A 123 13.40 -0.24 5.77
N PRO A 124 14.00 -0.89 6.80
CA PRO A 124 15.36 -0.55 7.25
C PRO A 124 16.45 -0.74 6.20
N VAL A 125 16.27 -1.65 5.23
CA VAL A 125 17.24 -1.92 4.15
C VAL A 125 16.86 -1.30 2.81
N ARG A 126 15.64 -0.78 2.68
CA ARG A 126 15.16 -0.07 1.48
C ARG A 126 15.59 1.40 1.41
N ILE A 127 16.27 1.91 2.45
CA ILE A 127 16.81 3.27 2.44
C ILE A 127 17.98 3.39 1.46
N ARG A 128 18.18 4.58 0.89
CA ARG A 128 19.27 4.84 -0.08
C ARG A 128 20.65 4.38 0.41
N ALA A 129 20.94 4.58 1.69
CA ALA A 129 22.21 4.21 2.30
C ALA A 129 22.48 2.69 2.38
N LYS A 130 21.47 1.85 2.18
CA LYS A 130 21.57 0.38 2.25
C LYS A 130 21.09 -0.31 0.97
N LYS A 131 20.75 0.46 -0.06
CA LYS A 131 20.22 -0.06 -1.31
C LYS A 131 21.20 -1.04 -2.00
N ASN A 132 22.49 -0.73 -1.94
CA ASN A 132 23.55 -1.49 -2.59
C ASN A 132 24.25 -2.49 -1.66
N MET A 133 23.74 -2.69 -0.45
CA MET A 133 24.25 -3.71 0.48
C MET A 133 23.97 -5.11 -0.09
N PRO A 134 24.90 -6.08 0.03
CA PRO A 134 24.64 -7.47 -0.34
C PRO A 134 23.41 -8.04 0.38
N ASP A 135 22.73 -8.99 -0.23
CA ASP A 135 21.45 -9.49 0.29
C ASP A 135 21.61 -10.26 1.60
N GLU A 136 22.72 -10.96 1.79
CA GLU A 136 23.08 -11.64 3.03
C GLU A 136 23.29 -10.62 4.17
N GLU A 137 23.97 -9.50 3.88
CA GLU A 137 24.18 -8.43 4.84
C GLU A 137 22.88 -7.72 5.21
N LYS A 138 21.99 -7.49 4.22
CA LYS A 138 20.64 -6.95 4.48
C LYS A 138 19.86 -7.89 5.40
N ALA A 139 19.90 -9.20 5.14
CA ALA A 139 19.20 -10.19 5.94
C ALA A 139 19.69 -10.22 7.38
N GLU A 140 21.01 -10.21 7.60
CA GLU A 140 21.59 -10.19 8.95
C GLU A 140 21.33 -8.85 9.66
N TYR A 141 21.36 -7.73 8.92
CA TYR A 141 20.99 -6.42 9.47
C TYR A 141 19.55 -6.41 9.98
N LEU A 142 18.60 -6.89 9.18
CA LEU A 142 17.18 -6.93 9.54
C LEU A 142 16.90 -7.84 10.74
N LYS A 143 17.53 -9.01 10.79
CA LYS A 143 17.41 -9.95 11.91
C LYS A 143 17.86 -9.33 13.24
N ASN A 144 18.83 -8.42 13.20
CA ASN A 144 19.35 -7.72 14.37
C ASN A 144 18.70 -6.34 14.60
N TYR A 145 17.80 -5.90 13.73
CA TYR A 145 17.10 -4.62 13.85
C TYR A 145 16.00 -4.67 14.93
N ARG A 146 16.39 -4.36 16.17
CA ARG A 146 15.53 -4.44 17.37
C ARG A 146 14.34 -3.49 17.36
N TRP A 147 14.34 -2.47 16.50
CA TRP A 147 13.28 -1.46 16.43
C TRP A 147 12.20 -1.83 15.43
N SER A 148 11.82 -3.10 15.40
CA SER A 148 10.77 -3.66 14.54
C SER A 148 10.17 -4.90 15.18
N SER A 149 9.00 -5.32 14.71
CA SER A 149 8.39 -6.61 15.09
C SER A 149 9.03 -7.83 14.41
N LEU A 150 9.89 -7.65 13.40
CA LEU A 150 10.46 -8.76 12.61
C LEU A 150 11.14 -9.84 13.47
N PRO A 151 11.95 -9.52 14.50
CA PRO A 151 12.57 -10.56 15.32
C PRO A 151 11.55 -11.51 15.95
N GLY A 152 10.37 -11.00 16.33
CA GLY A 152 9.26 -11.79 16.86
C GLY A 152 8.50 -12.61 15.81
N TYR A 153 8.66 -12.31 14.51
CA TYR A 153 8.23 -13.18 13.40
C TYR A 153 9.25 -14.28 13.10
N LEU A 154 10.54 -14.00 13.27
CA LEU A 154 11.62 -14.95 12.99
C LEU A 154 11.86 -15.93 14.15
N ILE A 155 11.66 -15.49 15.40
CA ILE A 155 12.03 -16.22 16.60
C ILE A 155 10.90 -16.11 17.64
N SER A 156 10.33 -17.25 18.06
CA SER A 156 9.19 -17.30 18.99
C SER A 156 9.47 -16.58 20.33
N ARG A 157 10.63 -16.83 20.95
CA ARG A 157 11.02 -16.16 22.22
C ARG A 157 11.25 -14.65 22.13
N LYS A 158 11.20 -14.05 20.93
CA LYS A 158 11.33 -12.60 20.71
C LYS A 158 9.98 -11.94 20.38
N GLN A 159 8.87 -12.66 20.56
CA GLN A 159 7.55 -12.08 20.40
C GLN A 159 7.31 -11.00 21.43
N GLU A 160 6.72 -9.90 20.97
CA GLU A 160 6.23 -8.83 21.83
C GLU A 160 4.75 -9.11 22.17
N PRO A 161 4.32 -9.02 23.43
CA PRO A 161 2.97 -9.40 23.84
C PRO A 161 1.87 -8.49 23.28
N PHE A 162 2.23 -7.30 22.80
CA PHE A 162 1.31 -6.32 22.22
C PHE A 162 1.24 -6.39 20.69
N VAL A 163 1.90 -7.38 20.07
CA VAL A 163 1.86 -7.64 18.64
C VAL A 163 1.13 -8.96 18.41
N ASP A 164 0.11 -8.94 17.54
CA ASP A 164 -0.56 -10.15 17.09
C ASP A 164 0.21 -10.73 15.90
N TYR A 165 0.91 -11.84 16.14
CA TYR A 165 1.65 -12.56 15.10
C TYR A 165 0.80 -13.62 14.40
N SER A 166 -0.35 -13.97 14.97
CA SER A 166 -1.09 -15.18 14.59
C SER A 166 -1.65 -15.08 13.17
N LEU A 167 -2.31 -13.96 12.86
CA LEU A 167 -3.00 -13.75 11.60
C LEU A 167 -2.03 -13.65 10.41
N VAL A 168 -0.90 -12.95 10.58
CA VAL A 168 0.10 -12.91 9.50
C VAL A 168 0.78 -14.28 9.34
N LEU A 169 1.08 -14.98 10.44
CA LEU A 169 1.74 -16.29 10.34
C LEU A 169 0.80 -17.41 9.86
N SER A 170 -0.53 -17.26 9.94
CA SER A 170 -1.46 -18.30 9.47
C SER A 170 -1.31 -18.59 7.97
N GLU A 171 -1.04 -17.56 7.16
CA GLU A 171 -0.72 -17.73 5.72
C GLU A 171 0.58 -18.51 5.46
N TYR A 172 1.43 -18.69 6.47
CA TYR A 172 2.70 -19.40 6.37
C TYR A 172 2.67 -20.77 7.05
N GLY A 173 1.53 -21.23 7.58
CA GLY A 173 1.43 -22.46 8.37
C GLY A 173 1.42 -22.23 9.89
N GLY A 174 0.95 -21.05 10.31
CA GLY A 174 0.68 -20.68 11.69
C GLY A 174 1.90 -20.22 12.49
N ASN A 175 1.67 -19.85 13.75
CA ASN A 175 2.72 -19.46 14.71
C ASN A 175 3.52 -20.68 15.20
N SER A 176 4.09 -21.42 14.28
CA SER A 176 4.88 -22.64 14.49
C SER A 176 6.33 -22.44 14.00
N THR A 177 7.23 -23.35 14.36
CA THR A 177 8.61 -23.34 13.82
C THR A 177 8.61 -23.42 12.29
N ALA A 178 7.69 -24.19 11.70
CA ALA A 178 7.55 -24.32 10.26
C ALA A 178 7.06 -23.00 9.64
N GLY A 179 6.01 -22.38 10.19
CA GLY A 179 5.47 -21.14 9.64
C GLY A 179 6.41 -19.95 9.74
N ARG A 180 7.18 -19.87 10.82
CA ARG A 180 8.24 -18.87 10.97
C ARG A 180 9.37 -19.07 9.98
N ARG A 181 9.70 -20.32 9.65
CA ARG A 181 10.68 -20.65 8.61
C ARG A 181 10.18 -20.25 7.22
N ALA A 182 8.90 -20.48 6.93
CA ALA A 182 8.26 -20.05 5.68
C ALA A 182 8.22 -18.52 5.55
N TYR A 183 7.83 -17.81 6.62
CA TYR A 183 7.89 -16.34 6.66
C TYR A 183 9.31 -15.81 6.42
N ARG A 184 10.30 -16.40 7.10
CA ARG A 184 11.72 -16.06 6.89
C ARG A 184 12.16 -16.27 5.44
N LYS A 185 11.78 -17.41 4.84
CA LYS A 185 12.07 -17.70 3.43
C LYS A 185 11.50 -16.61 2.53
N ARG A 186 10.26 -16.18 2.76
CA ARG A 186 9.64 -15.12 1.95
C ARG A 186 10.32 -13.76 2.12
N ILE A 187 10.75 -13.39 3.34
CA ILE A 187 11.56 -12.19 3.55
C ILE A 187 12.85 -12.23 2.73
N LEU A 188 13.56 -13.36 2.70
CA LEU A 188 14.81 -13.50 1.93
C LEU A 188 14.56 -13.36 0.42
N ILE A 189 13.50 -13.98 -0.09
CA ILE A 189 13.07 -13.82 -1.49
C ILE A 189 12.81 -12.34 -1.80
N ASN A 190 12.04 -11.66 -0.95
CA ASN A 190 11.71 -10.25 -1.14
C ASN A 190 12.90 -9.28 -0.97
N ILE A 191 13.98 -9.70 -0.32
CA ILE A 191 15.24 -8.94 -0.29
C ILE A 191 15.91 -8.99 -1.68
N ALA A 192 15.96 -10.18 -2.29
CA ALA A 192 16.64 -10.41 -3.56
C ALA A 192 15.83 -9.90 -4.77
N GLU A 193 14.54 -10.23 -4.83
CA GLU A 193 13.66 -9.86 -5.96
C GLU A 193 13.11 -8.44 -5.81
N GLY A 194 13.11 -7.90 -4.59
CA GLY A 194 12.40 -6.68 -4.24
C GLY A 194 10.91 -6.93 -4.00
N LEU A 195 10.25 -5.95 -3.36
CA LEU A 195 8.81 -6.02 -3.06
C LEU A 195 8.20 -4.64 -3.22
N GLU A 196 7.37 -4.41 -4.24
CA GLU A 196 6.76 -3.09 -4.46
C GLU A 196 5.26 -3.09 -4.16
N VAL A 197 4.92 -2.69 -2.93
CA VAL A 197 3.51 -2.51 -2.52
C VAL A 197 2.94 -1.17 -3.00
N LYS A 198 3.78 -0.16 -3.21
CA LYS A 198 3.34 1.22 -3.52
C LYS A 198 2.50 1.32 -4.77
N ASP A 199 2.72 0.39 -5.68
CA ASP A 199 2.12 0.41 -7.01
C ASP A 199 0.73 -0.18 -7.03
N LYS A 200 0.43 -1.00 -6.03
CA LYS A 200 -0.89 -1.57 -5.77
C LYS A 200 -1.77 -0.61 -4.96
N ILE A 201 -1.25 0.56 -4.58
CA ILE A 201 -2.00 1.57 -3.82
C ILE A 201 -2.76 2.48 -4.77
N ILE A 202 -4.08 2.36 -4.77
CA ILE A 202 -4.98 3.18 -5.56
C ILE A 202 -5.36 4.44 -4.78
N GLY A 203 -5.38 5.58 -5.47
CA GLY A 203 -5.77 6.87 -4.87
C GLY A 203 -4.86 7.31 -3.72
N GLN A 204 -3.65 6.74 -3.60
CA GLN A 204 -2.74 6.88 -2.45
C GLN A 204 -3.36 6.45 -1.10
N SER A 205 -4.48 5.73 -1.12
CA SER A 205 -5.34 5.56 0.06
C SER A 205 -5.88 4.14 0.25
N ILE A 206 -5.90 3.29 -0.78
CA ILE A 206 -6.42 1.91 -0.73
C ILE A 206 -5.37 0.96 -1.28
N LEU A 207 -5.12 -0.15 -0.59
CA LEU A 207 -4.35 -1.32 -1.04
C LEU A 207 -5.29 -2.52 -0.96
N GLY A 208 -5.82 -2.99 -2.08
CA GLY A 208 -6.80 -4.07 -2.08
C GLY A 208 -7.09 -4.61 -3.46
N GLY A 209 -7.75 -5.77 -3.52
CA GLY A 209 -8.20 -6.37 -4.77
C GLY A 209 -9.39 -5.63 -5.36
N ASP A 210 -9.72 -5.98 -6.61
CA ASP A 210 -10.80 -5.34 -7.38
C ASP A 210 -12.14 -5.35 -6.61
N ASP A 211 -12.52 -6.48 -6.01
CA ASP A 211 -13.75 -6.62 -5.22
C ASP A 211 -13.77 -5.70 -3.99
N PHE A 212 -12.66 -5.62 -3.26
CA PHE A 212 -12.54 -4.75 -2.08
C PHE A 212 -12.62 -3.27 -2.46
N ILE A 213 -11.95 -2.88 -3.55
CA ILE A 213 -12.00 -1.50 -4.05
C ILE A 213 -13.42 -1.13 -4.44
N GLU A 214 -14.13 -2.02 -5.13
CA GLU A 214 -15.51 -1.78 -5.55
C GLU A 214 -16.45 -1.67 -4.35
N TRP A 215 -16.31 -2.58 -3.37
CA TRP A 215 -17.04 -2.48 -2.11
C TRP A 215 -16.79 -1.14 -1.39
N ILE A 216 -15.53 -0.67 -1.35
CA ILE A 216 -15.19 0.62 -0.74
C ILE A 216 -15.88 1.78 -1.48
N LYS A 217 -15.88 1.75 -2.82
CA LYS A 217 -16.52 2.78 -3.63
C LYS A 217 -18.02 2.83 -3.37
N GLU A 218 -18.69 1.70 -3.48
CA GLU A 218 -20.13 1.59 -3.31
C GLU A 218 -20.56 1.99 -1.90
N THR A 219 -19.82 1.54 -0.88
CA THR A 219 -20.20 1.76 0.53
C THR A 219 -19.84 3.15 1.03
N PHE A 220 -18.67 3.69 0.68
CA PHE A 220 -18.13 4.90 1.31
C PHE A 220 -17.97 6.11 0.39
N ILE A 221 -18.06 5.93 -0.93
CA ILE A 221 -17.78 6.99 -1.92
C ILE A 221 -19.02 7.37 -2.72
N LYS A 222 -19.90 6.40 -3.04
CA LYS A 222 -21.13 6.64 -3.80
C LYS A 222 -21.97 7.75 -3.18
N GLY A 223 -22.44 8.68 -4.02
CA GLY A 223 -23.24 9.84 -3.58
C GLY A 223 -22.45 11.00 -2.93
N LYS A 224 -21.14 10.86 -2.66
CA LYS A 224 -20.34 11.99 -2.15
C LYS A 224 -19.91 12.94 -3.27
N LYS A 225 -20.16 14.24 -3.10
CA LYS A 225 -19.73 15.29 -4.05
C LYS A 225 -18.20 15.33 -4.15
N ASP A 226 -17.69 15.53 -5.37
CA ASP A 226 -16.25 15.57 -5.71
C ASP A 226 -15.46 16.74 -5.12
N ARG A 227 -16.11 17.60 -4.34
CA ARG A 227 -15.49 18.83 -3.86
C ARG A 227 -14.36 18.49 -2.88
N GLU A 228 -13.16 18.46 -3.47
CA GLU A 228 -11.86 18.76 -2.88
C GLU A 228 -10.94 17.61 -2.43
N SER A 229 -10.99 16.40 -3.03
CA SER A 229 -9.92 15.39 -2.82
C SER A 229 -9.45 14.71 -4.11
N PRO A 230 -8.18 14.92 -4.54
CA PRO A 230 -7.57 14.19 -5.64
C PRO A 230 -7.63 12.65 -5.48
N ALA A 231 -7.60 12.16 -4.24
CA ALA A 231 -7.73 10.73 -3.92
C ALA A 231 -9.14 10.20 -4.25
N LEU A 232 -10.20 10.95 -3.92
CA LEU A 232 -11.58 10.61 -4.30
C LEU A 232 -11.76 10.56 -5.81
N ARG A 233 -11.15 11.50 -6.54
CA ARG A 233 -11.18 11.52 -8.00
C ARG A 233 -10.52 10.29 -8.62
N GLN A 234 -9.34 9.91 -8.14
CA GLN A 234 -8.65 8.70 -8.60
C GLN A 234 -9.44 7.43 -8.28
N LEU A 235 -10.07 7.36 -7.10
CA LEU A 235 -10.89 6.22 -6.70
C LEU A 235 -12.17 6.08 -7.52
N LYS A 236 -12.87 7.19 -7.79
CA LYS A 236 -14.06 7.18 -8.67
C LYS A 236 -13.71 6.81 -10.11
N GLN A 237 -12.51 7.12 -10.57
CA GLN A 237 -12.03 6.82 -11.93
C GLN A 237 -11.49 5.40 -12.10
N TYR A 238 -11.16 4.71 -11.01
CA TYR A 238 -10.68 3.33 -11.06
C TYR A 238 -11.75 2.41 -11.65
N ARG A 239 -11.39 1.51 -12.56
CA ARG A 239 -12.25 0.42 -13.06
C ARG A 239 -11.48 -0.89 -12.93
N THR A 240 -12.17 -1.96 -12.57
CA THR A 240 -11.55 -3.27 -12.40
C THR A 240 -11.00 -3.79 -13.74
N ARG A 241 -10.07 -4.76 -13.69
CA ARG A 241 -9.49 -5.32 -14.91
C ARG A 241 -10.56 -5.93 -15.80
N ASP A 242 -11.46 -6.71 -15.19
CA ASP A 242 -12.51 -7.43 -15.89
C ASP A 242 -13.56 -6.50 -16.49
N GLU A 243 -13.92 -5.41 -15.82
CA GLU A 243 -14.79 -4.37 -16.39
C GLU A 243 -14.17 -3.74 -17.64
N ILE A 244 -12.88 -3.38 -17.56
CA ILE A 244 -12.17 -2.77 -18.68
C ILE A 244 -12.09 -3.76 -19.85
N MET A 245 -11.72 -5.01 -19.57
CA MET A 245 -11.65 -6.08 -20.56
C MET A 245 -13.03 -6.29 -21.21
N GLY A 246 -14.09 -6.44 -20.43
CA GLY A 246 -15.45 -6.65 -20.94
C GLY A 246 -15.98 -5.49 -21.79
N VAL A 247 -15.71 -4.24 -21.40
CA VAL A 247 -16.09 -3.06 -22.22
C VAL A 247 -15.32 -3.04 -23.53
N ILE A 248 -14.01 -3.32 -23.51
CA ILE A 248 -13.20 -3.40 -24.72
C ILE A 248 -13.69 -4.52 -25.63
N GLU A 249 -13.97 -5.70 -25.10
CA GLU A 249 -14.46 -6.83 -25.90
C GLU A 249 -15.78 -6.48 -26.60
N LYS A 250 -16.72 -5.88 -25.86
CA LYS A 250 -18.01 -5.44 -26.37
C LYS A 250 -17.88 -4.37 -27.47
N GLU A 251 -17.02 -3.37 -27.28
CA GLU A 251 -16.84 -2.28 -28.25
C GLU A 251 -16.00 -2.66 -29.47
N THR A 252 -15.09 -3.62 -29.32
CA THR A 252 -14.21 -4.07 -30.40
C THR A 252 -14.76 -5.28 -31.15
N GLY A 253 -15.77 -5.96 -30.60
CA GLY A 253 -16.35 -7.20 -31.13
C GLY A 253 -15.38 -8.38 -31.11
N LYS A 254 -14.31 -8.32 -30.31
CA LYS A 254 -13.28 -9.37 -30.22
C LYS A 254 -13.04 -9.73 -28.77
N SER A 255 -12.88 -11.02 -28.49
CA SER A 255 -12.43 -11.49 -27.18
C SER A 255 -11.04 -10.95 -26.85
N PHE A 256 -10.76 -10.81 -25.56
CA PHE A 256 -9.53 -10.23 -25.06
C PHE A 256 -8.31 -11.08 -25.43
N GLU A 257 -8.46 -12.40 -25.52
CA GLU A 257 -7.43 -13.29 -26.05
C GLU A 257 -7.08 -12.97 -27.51
N LYS A 258 -8.08 -12.71 -28.36
CA LYS A 258 -7.81 -12.27 -29.75
C LYS A 258 -7.17 -10.87 -29.80
N ILE A 259 -7.47 -10.01 -28.83
CA ILE A 259 -6.85 -8.69 -28.71
C ILE A 259 -5.38 -8.82 -28.30
N LYS A 260 -5.07 -9.75 -27.39
CA LYS A 260 -3.71 -10.07 -26.93
C LYS A 260 -2.82 -10.53 -28.09
N GLU A 261 -3.35 -11.36 -28.99
CA GLU A 261 -2.64 -11.82 -30.18
C GLU A 261 -2.51 -10.74 -31.27
N SER A 262 -3.40 -9.74 -31.27
CA SER A 262 -3.38 -8.67 -32.27
C SER A 262 -2.14 -7.76 -32.14
N LYS A 263 -1.59 -7.28 -33.27
CA LYS A 263 -0.51 -6.26 -33.30
C LYS A 263 -1.03 -4.86 -33.65
N GLY A 264 -2.32 -4.61 -33.42
CA GLY A 264 -3.04 -3.44 -33.93
C GLY A 264 -3.52 -2.46 -32.85
N SER A 265 -4.36 -1.51 -33.28
CA SER A 265 -4.88 -0.45 -32.41
C SER A 265 -5.72 -0.99 -31.24
N GLN A 266 -6.35 -2.18 -31.36
CA GLN A 266 -7.13 -2.80 -30.29
C GLN A 266 -6.27 -3.16 -29.07
N ARG A 267 -5.10 -3.77 -29.29
CA ARG A 267 -4.15 -4.05 -28.20
C ARG A 267 -3.61 -2.77 -27.58
N GLN A 268 -3.41 -1.74 -28.39
CA GLN A 268 -2.98 -0.42 -27.92
C GLN A 268 -4.06 0.26 -27.06
N ILE A 269 -5.34 0.11 -27.43
CA ILE A 269 -6.49 0.55 -26.61
C ILE A 269 -6.48 -0.18 -25.26
N ALA A 270 -6.34 -1.51 -25.26
CA ALA A 270 -6.26 -2.29 -24.03
C ALA A 270 -5.11 -1.82 -23.12
N MET A 271 -3.92 -1.62 -23.70
CA MET A 271 -2.77 -1.06 -22.97
C MET A 271 -3.08 0.30 -22.35
N ASP A 272 -3.76 1.21 -23.07
CA ASP A 272 -4.04 2.55 -22.57
C ASP A 272 -5.15 2.57 -21.52
N MET A 273 -6.23 1.80 -21.71
CA MET A 273 -7.37 1.75 -20.79
C MET A 273 -7.01 1.05 -19.48
N LEU A 274 -6.32 -0.09 -19.55
CA LEU A 274 -5.82 -0.78 -18.35
C LEU A 274 -4.87 0.12 -17.54
N TYR A 275 -4.09 0.95 -18.21
CA TYR A 275 -3.20 1.89 -17.53
C TYR A 275 -3.95 3.09 -16.93
N ARG A 276 -4.73 3.80 -17.74
CA ARG A 276 -5.33 5.09 -17.34
C ARG A 276 -6.54 4.93 -16.44
N THR A 277 -7.34 3.91 -16.70
CA THR A 277 -8.62 3.67 -16.02
C THR A 277 -8.49 2.55 -15.00
N GLY A 278 -7.71 1.51 -15.33
CA GLY A 278 -7.44 0.41 -14.39
C GLY A 278 -6.32 0.69 -13.40
N GLY A 279 -5.54 1.76 -13.59
CA GLY A 279 -4.42 2.08 -12.71
C GLY A 279 -3.25 1.08 -12.77
N LEU A 280 -3.27 0.11 -13.69
CA LEU A 280 -2.20 -0.89 -13.81
C LEU A 280 -0.90 -0.27 -14.32
N LYS A 281 0.22 -0.85 -13.91
CA LYS A 281 1.54 -0.51 -14.44
C LYS A 281 1.78 -1.11 -15.81
N GLY A 282 2.72 -0.50 -16.54
CA GLY A 282 3.19 -1.04 -17.81
C GLY A 282 3.76 -2.46 -17.71
N THR A 283 4.33 -2.85 -16.57
CA THR A 283 4.83 -4.22 -16.33
C THR A 283 3.69 -5.23 -16.16
N GLU A 284 2.69 -4.90 -15.36
CA GLU A 284 1.52 -5.76 -15.12
C GLU A 284 0.68 -5.92 -16.39
N ILE A 285 0.50 -4.84 -17.15
CA ILE A 285 -0.14 -4.87 -18.48
C ILE A 285 0.70 -5.72 -19.44
N GLY A 286 2.03 -5.65 -19.32
CA GLY A 286 2.95 -6.46 -20.10
C GLY A 286 2.76 -7.95 -19.85
N GLU A 287 2.77 -8.37 -18.59
CA GLU A 287 2.50 -9.74 -18.18
C GLU A 287 1.13 -10.22 -18.66
N LEU A 288 0.07 -9.44 -18.41
CA LEU A 288 -1.29 -9.76 -18.84
C LEU A 288 -1.37 -9.98 -20.36
N LEU A 289 -0.72 -9.09 -21.13
CA LEU A 289 -0.72 -9.13 -22.59
C LEU A 289 0.40 -9.99 -23.18
N GLY A 290 1.27 -10.62 -22.39
CA GLY A 290 2.41 -11.39 -22.89
C GLY A 290 3.43 -10.56 -23.69
N VAL A 291 3.72 -9.33 -23.29
CA VAL A 291 4.72 -8.42 -23.88
C VAL A 291 5.55 -7.71 -22.82
N ASP A 292 6.68 -7.14 -23.23
CA ASP A 292 7.53 -6.35 -22.33
C ASP A 292 6.91 -4.95 -22.03
N TYR A 293 7.37 -4.33 -20.94
CA TYR A 293 6.86 -3.03 -20.50
C TYR A 293 7.09 -1.91 -21.54
N SER A 294 8.18 -1.99 -22.32
CA SER A 294 8.54 -0.96 -23.29
C SER A 294 7.55 -0.99 -24.47
N THR A 295 7.11 -2.20 -24.86
CA THR A 295 6.01 -2.39 -25.82
C THR A 295 4.72 -1.76 -25.33
N VAL A 296 4.38 -1.89 -24.04
CA VAL A 296 3.18 -1.23 -23.47
C VAL A 296 3.29 0.29 -23.54
N SER A 297 4.43 0.85 -23.12
CA SER A 297 4.67 2.30 -23.15
C SER A 297 4.58 2.87 -24.58
N GLN A 298 5.26 2.22 -25.53
CA GLN A 298 5.24 2.61 -26.94
C GLN A 298 3.87 2.43 -27.57
N GLY A 299 3.16 1.34 -27.25
CA GLY A 299 1.81 1.07 -27.75
C GLY A 299 0.83 2.20 -27.39
N ARG A 300 0.88 2.66 -26.14
CA ARG A 300 0.06 3.80 -25.67
C ARG A 300 0.43 5.12 -26.34
N LYS A 301 1.73 5.39 -26.54
CA LYS A 301 2.18 6.57 -27.27
C LYS A 301 1.65 6.56 -28.72
N ARG A 302 1.82 5.44 -29.42
CA ARG A 302 1.33 5.24 -30.80
C ARG A 302 -0.18 5.34 -30.90
N LEU A 303 -0.94 4.89 -29.89
CA LEU A 303 -2.40 5.06 -29.86
C LEU A 303 -2.77 6.54 -29.94
N ARG A 304 -2.17 7.37 -29.08
CA ARG A 304 -2.44 8.82 -29.05
C ARG A 304 -2.12 9.48 -30.38
N GLU A 305 -0.96 9.18 -30.96
CA GLU A 305 -0.56 9.70 -32.28
C GLU A 305 -1.52 9.25 -33.40
N LYS A 306 -1.98 7.99 -33.39
CA LYS A 306 -2.96 7.50 -34.36
C LYS A 306 -4.32 8.17 -34.20
N MET A 307 -4.77 8.40 -32.98
CA MET A 307 -6.06 9.04 -32.71
C MET A 307 -6.12 10.47 -33.27
N GLU A 308 -4.99 11.16 -33.47
CA GLU A 308 -4.96 12.48 -34.11
C GLU A 308 -5.38 12.42 -35.59
N ARG A 309 -5.10 11.31 -36.27
CA ARG A 309 -5.29 11.14 -37.73
C ARG A 309 -6.45 10.22 -38.09
N ASP A 310 -6.84 9.31 -37.20
CA ASP A 310 -7.92 8.34 -37.40
C ASP A 310 -9.16 8.69 -36.57
N ARG A 311 -10.16 9.29 -37.22
CA ARG A 311 -11.45 9.65 -36.59
C ARG A 311 -12.23 8.43 -36.11
N LYS A 312 -12.16 7.29 -36.81
CA LYS A 312 -12.89 6.07 -36.42
C LYS A 312 -12.29 5.48 -35.15
N LEU A 313 -10.97 5.42 -35.08
CA LEU A 313 -10.25 4.97 -33.89
C LEU A 313 -10.52 5.89 -32.70
N ARG A 314 -10.48 7.21 -32.90
CA ARG A 314 -10.82 8.19 -31.86
C ARG A 314 -12.24 7.98 -31.34
N GLY A 315 -13.21 7.78 -32.23
CA GLY A 315 -14.60 7.50 -31.86
C GLY A 315 -14.78 6.20 -31.09
N LEU A 316 -14.04 5.13 -31.45
CA LEU A 316 -14.03 3.87 -30.69
C LEU A 316 -13.46 4.07 -29.27
N VAL A 317 -12.31 4.74 -29.16
CA VAL A 317 -11.71 5.06 -27.86
C VAL A 317 -12.67 5.87 -27.00
N HIS A 318 -13.34 6.87 -27.59
CA HIS A 318 -14.28 7.71 -26.87
C HIS A 318 -15.47 6.92 -26.33
N ARG A 319 -16.08 6.01 -27.12
CA ARG A 319 -17.17 5.15 -26.62
C ARG A 319 -16.73 4.24 -25.47
N ILE A 320 -15.51 3.72 -25.55
CA ILE A 320 -14.92 2.93 -24.46
C ILE A 320 -14.74 3.81 -23.22
N GLU A 321 -14.18 5.02 -23.38
CA GLU A 321 -14.03 5.98 -22.28
C GLU A 321 -15.38 6.34 -21.65
N GLU A 322 -16.42 6.63 -22.45
CA GLU A 322 -17.77 6.95 -21.95
C GLU A 322 -18.35 5.81 -21.12
N LYS A 323 -18.25 4.56 -21.61
CA LYS A 323 -18.74 3.38 -20.89
C LYS A 323 -17.98 3.09 -19.60
N LEU A 324 -16.72 3.52 -19.52
CA LEU A 324 -15.88 3.40 -18.33
C LEU A 324 -15.97 4.62 -17.39
N SER A 325 -16.73 5.66 -17.73
CA SER A 325 -16.76 6.94 -16.99
C SER A 325 -17.93 7.11 -16.01
N PHE A 326 -18.77 6.08 -15.81
CA PHE A 326 -19.94 6.13 -14.92
C PHE A 326 -19.70 5.52 -13.56
#